data_AF-A0A7R9V7H3-F1
#
_entry.id   AF-A0A7R9V7H3-F1
#
_cell.length_a   1.000
_cell.length_b   1.000
_cell.length_c   1.000
_cell.angle_alpha   90.00
_cell.angle_beta   90.00
_cell.angle_gamma   90.00
#
_symmetry.space_group_name_H-M   'P 1'
#
loop_
_entity.id
_entity.type
_entity.pdbx_description
1 polymer ?
#
loop_
_entity_poly.entity_id
_entity_poly.type
_entity_poly.pdbx_seq_one_letter_code
_entity_poly.pdbx_strand_id
1 'polypeptide(L)'
;GGNSDGGGGGGGGNGAVTAPQVVGSRMILVMEGTAALRQLWPDFLRLYVDPLLRSIDNKAMGPMEMALVVYRSCEVPTNALVESSAWTTSVAEIRRQLDLTSFAGWGMSDTALTHGLMEAMYLQTLPSQLSAPLASEAQPPPPPPPCHVMLAAPFDSNRMPVIAHLSRPDDGSGGGGRPPTSWGYMDAPEIGR
;
A
#
# COMPACT_ATOMS: atom_id res chain seq x y z
N GLY A 1 71.77 -30.63 4.16
CA GLY A 1 71.60 -29.45 5.02
C GLY A 1 71.38 -28.24 4.14
N GLY A 2 70.47 -27.34 4.53
CA GLY A 2 70.31 -26.02 3.90
C GLY A 2 68.89 -25.78 3.38
N ASN A 3 68.02 -25.34 4.27
CA ASN A 3 66.67 -24.82 4.04
C ASN A 3 66.74 -23.38 3.47
N SER A 4 65.82 -22.99 2.59
CA SER A 4 65.47 -21.56 2.40
C SER A 4 64.09 -21.42 1.79
N ASP A 5 63.14 -21.13 2.68
CA ASP A 5 61.77 -20.67 2.43
C ASP A 5 61.74 -19.23 1.90
N GLY A 6 60.88 -18.95 0.92
CA GLY A 6 60.38 -17.61 0.58
C GLY A 6 58.86 -17.70 0.47
N GLY A 7 58.08 -17.12 1.39
CA GLY A 7 57.70 -15.70 1.35
C GLY A 7 56.66 -15.49 0.24
N GLY A 8 55.35 -15.56 0.48
CA GLY A 8 54.60 -14.69 1.38
C GLY A 8 53.94 -13.58 0.55
N GLY A 9 52.76 -13.86 -0.02
CA GLY A 9 51.99 -12.94 -0.86
C GLY A 9 50.49 -13.12 -0.68
N GLY A 10 50.02 -12.94 0.55
CA GLY A 10 48.59 -12.89 0.85
C GLY A 10 48.00 -11.61 0.28
N GLY A 11 47.33 -11.72 -0.87
CA GLY A 11 46.52 -10.64 -1.43
C GLY A 11 45.35 -10.35 -0.50
N GLY A 12 45.43 -9.25 0.24
CA GLY A 12 44.32 -8.68 0.99
C GLY A 12 43.24 -8.23 0.02
N GLY A 13 42.26 -9.11 -0.23
CA GLY A 13 41.02 -8.74 -0.87
C GLY A 13 40.29 -7.76 0.04
N ASN A 14 40.34 -6.48 -0.32
CA ASN A 14 39.43 -5.48 0.21
C ASN A 14 38.00 -5.93 -0.13
N GLY A 15 37.36 -6.61 0.82
CA GLY A 15 35.92 -6.79 0.84
C GLY A 15 35.31 -5.41 0.93
N ALA A 16 35.01 -4.82 -0.22
CA ALA A 16 34.14 -3.66 -0.31
C ALA A 16 32.81 -4.09 0.29
N VAL A 17 32.60 -3.73 1.56
CA VAL A 17 31.29 -3.74 2.18
C VAL A 17 30.51 -2.69 1.40
N THR A 18 29.83 -3.12 0.36
CA THR A 18 28.86 -2.30 -0.37
C THR A 18 27.86 -1.84 0.67
N ALA A 19 27.84 -0.54 0.94
CA ALA A 19 26.83 0.08 1.80
C ALA A 19 25.45 -0.41 1.35
N PRO A 20 24.50 -0.64 2.28
CA PRO A 20 23.16 -1.02 1.91
C PRO A 20 22.61 0.04 0.95
N GLN A 21 22.37 -0.37 -0.30
CA GLN A 21 21.60 0.41 -1.26
C GLN A 21 20.27 0.69 -0.57
N VAL A 22 20.00 1.96 -0.23
CA VAL A 22 18.74 2.34 0.40
C VAL A 22 17.66 2.18 -0.65
N VAL A 23 17.05 1.00 -0.68
CA VAL A 23 15.85 0.74 -1.46
C VAL A 23 14.74 1.53 -0.78
N GLY A 24 14.31 2.62 -1.41
CA GLY A 24 13.17 3.40 -0.91
C GLY A 24 11.88 2.58 -0.93
N SER A 25 10.78 3.14 -0.41
CA SER A 25 9.47 2.49 -0.38
C SER A 25 8.50 3.16 -1.35
N ARG A 26 7.45 2.44 -1.73
CA ARG A 26 6.35 2.98 -2.54
C ARG A 26 5.04 2.88 -1.78
N MET A 27 4.14 3.82 -2.00
CA MET A 27 2.81 3.82 -1.39
C MET A 27 1.74 4.25 -2.39
N ILE A 28 0.64 3.50 -2.45
CA ILE A 28 -0.55 3.86 -3.22
C ILE A 28 -1.68 4.14 -2.23
N LEU A 29 -2.22 5.36 -2.26
CA LEU A 29 -3.47 5.68 -1.58
C LEU A 29 -4.61 5.34 -2.53
N VAL A 30 -5.40 4.32 -2.21
CA VAL A 30 -6.60 3.96 -2.96
C VAL A 30 -7.79 4.47 -2.16
N MET A 31 -8.57 5.39 -2.72
CA MET A 31 -9.67 6.04 -2.01
C MET A 31 -10.98 6.02 -2.78
N GLU A 32 -12.06 5.92 -2.03
CA GLU A 32 -13.42 6.08 -2.55
C GLU A 32 -13.74 7.56 -2.76
N GLY A 33 -13.94 7.97 -4.01
CA GLY A 33 -14.35 9.32 -4.38
C GLY A 33 -15.86 9.54 -4.37
N THR A 34 -16.62 8.82 -3.54
CA THR A 34 -18.09 8.93 -3.50
C THR A 34 -18.61 9.96 -2.51
N ALA A 35 -19.87 10.36 -2.63
CA ALA A 35 -20.51 11.22 -1.64
C ALA A 35 -20.54 10.61 -0.21
N ALA A 36 -20.40 9.29 -0.09
CA ALA A 36 -20.35 8.61 1.20
C ALA A 36 -19.06 8.95 1.98
N LEU A 37 -17.89 9.00 1.31
CA LEU A 37 -16.65 9.39 1.98
C LEU A 37 -16.59 10.90 2.27
N ARG A 38 -17.32 11.72 1.50
CA ARG A 38 -17.28 13.20 1.62
C ARG A 38 -17.48 13.71 3.05
N GLN A 39 -18.43 13.14 3.79
CA GLN A 39 -18.73 13.61 5.16
C GLN A 39 -17.62 13.27 6.16
N LEU A 40 -16.97 12.12 5.97
CA LEU A 40 -15.88 11.64 6.81
C LEU A 40 -14.51 12.18 6.36
N TRP A 41 -14.45 12.81 5.18
CA TRP A 41 -13.21 13.21 4.53
C TRP A 41 -12.32 14.12 5.38
N PRO A 42 -12.82 15.19 6.03
CA PRO A 42 -11.97 16.05 6.85
C PRO A 42 -11.33 15.31 8.02
N ASP A 43 -12.07 14.41 8.67
CA ASP A 43 -11.56 13.60 9.77
C ASP A 43 -10.59 12.53 9.28
N PHE A 44 -10.88 11.89 8.15
CA PHE A 44 -9.97 10.92 7.54
C PHE A 44 -8.62 11.55 7.20
N LEU A 45 -8.64 12.73 6.57
CA LEU A 45 -7.42 13.48 6.28
C LEU A 45 -6.67 13.81 7.57
N ARG A 46 -7.33 14.41 8.55
CA ARG A 46 -6.72 14.88 9.79
C ARG A 46 -6.14 13.74 10.64
N LEU A 47 -6.83 12.61 10.73
CA LEU A 47 -6.50 11.51 11.64
C LEU A 47 -5.54 10.48 11.02
N TYR A 48 -5.58 10.27 9.71
CA TYR A 48 -4.82 9.20 9.06
C TYR A 48 -3.83 9.73 8.02
N VAL A 49 -4.29 10.54 7.06
CA VAL A 49 -3.46 10.93 5.92
C VAL A 49 -2.42 11.99 6.31
N ASP A 50 -2.83 13.02 7.03
CA ASP A 50 -1.95 14.11 7.43
C ASP A 50 -0.77 13.66 8.30
N PRO A 51 -0.97 12.84 9.35
CA PRO A 51 0.15 12.29 10.12
C PRO A 51 1.10 11.47 9.25
N LEU A 52 0.56 10.66 8.34
CA LEU A 52 1.35 9.83 7.42
C LEU A 52 2.18 10.69 6.46
N LEU A 53 1.56 11.65 5.78
CA LEU A 53 2.24 12.57 4.87
C LEU A 53 3.29 13.42 5.61
N ARG A 54 3.02 13.87 6.84
CA ARG A 54 4.02 14.55 7.68
C ARG A 54 5.19 13.64 8.03
N SER A 55 4.95 12.37 8.32
CA SER A 55 6.00 11.38 8.60
C SER A 55 6.93 11.19 7.40
N ILE A 56 6.34 11.11 6.19
CA ILE A 56 7.06 11.00 4.92
C ILE A 56 7.90 12.26 4.65
N ASP A 57 7.30 13.45 4.81
CA ASP A 57 7.98 14.73 4.58
C ASP A 57 9.15 14.95 5.57
N ASN A 58 8.97 14.50 6.82
CA ASN A 58 10.03 14.47 7.84
C ASN A 58 11.07 13.36 7.62
N LYS A 59 10.96 12.58 6.54
CA LYS A 59 11.85 11.47 6.17
C LYS A 59 11.95 10.36 7.22
N ALA A 60 10.98 10.26 8.13
CA ALA A 60 10.96 9.23 9.17
C ALA A 60 10.79 7.81 8.60
N MET A 61 10.26 7.69 7.38
CA MET A 61 10.04 6.43 6.67
C MET A 61 11.07 6.18 5.54
N GLY A 62 12.12 7.01 5.44
CA GLY A 62 13.08 6.95 4.34
C GLY A 62 12.53 7.51 3.02
N PRO A 63 13.27 7.34 1.89
CA PRO A 63 12.83 7.77 0.58
C PRO A 63 11.52 7.08 0.17
N MET A 64 10.52 7.85 -0.26
CA MET A 64 9.21 7.32 -0.61
C MET A 64 8.65 7.91 -1.90
N GLU A 65 8.09 7.04 -2.73
CA GLU A 65 7.24 7.39 -3.87
C GLU A 65 5.79 7.14 -3.52
N MET A 66 4.92 8.03 -3.96
CA MET A 66 3.50 8.00 -3.69
C MET A 66 2.71 8.09 -4.99
N ALA A 67 1.55 7.45 -5.02
CA ALA A 67 0.53 7.63 -6.03
C ALA A 67 -0.86 7.65 -5.38
N LEU A 68 -1.81 8.31 -6.02
CA LEU A 68 -3.21 8.38 -5.62
C LEU A 68 -4.07 7.67 -6.64
N VAL A 69 -5.00 6.84 -6.19
CA VAL A 69 -6.06 6.23 -6.99
C VAL A 69 -7.39 6.59 -6.37
N VAL A 70 -8.26 7.25 -7.13
CA VAL A 70 -9.61 7.62 -6.72
C VAL A 70 -10.59 6.80 -7.56
N TYR A 71 -11.37 5.92 -6.94
CA TYR A 71 -12.43 5.18 -7.63
C TYR A 71 -13.81 5.73 -7.26
N ARG A 72 -14.74 5.72 -8.20
CA ARG A 72 -16.10 6.25 -8.03
C ARG A 72 -17.15 5.28 -8.55
N SER A 73 -18.33 5.31 -7.94
CA SER A 73 -19.50 4.60 -8.45
C SER A 73 -20.05 5.29 -9.71
N CYS A 74 -20.53 4.49 -10.66
CA CYS A 74 -20.94 4.95 -11.99
C CYS A 74 -22.31 5.64 -11.95
N GLU A 75 -22.39 6.88 -11.46
CA GLU A 75 -23.57 7.72 -11.66
C GLU A 75 -23.14 9.18 -11.94
N VAL A 76 -23.31 9.55 -13.22
CA VAL A 76 -23.28 10.86 -13.90
C VAL A 76 -22.99 12.11 -13.03
N PRO A 77 -22.08 13.04 -13.43
CA PRO A 77 -21.45 13.20 -14.75
C PRO A 77 -19.92 12.99 -14.74
N THR A 78 -19.34 12.31 -13.77
CA THR A 78 -17.89 12.02 -13.79
C THR A 78 -17.59 10.91 -14.81
N ASN A 79 -16.85 11.25 -15.86
CA ASN A 79 -16.53 10.38 -17.01
C ASN A 79 -15.55 9.23 -16.69
N ALA A 80 -14.94 9.20 -15.51
CA ALA A 80 -13.95 8.20 -15.13
C ALA A 80 -14.36 7.45 -13.85
N LEU A 81 -14.48 6.12 -13.97
CA LEU A 81 -14.68 5.21 -12.83
C LEU A 81 -13.48 5.19 -11.90
N VAL A 82 -12.28 5.43 -12.44
CA VAL A 82 -11.02 5.45 -11.73
C VAL A 82 -10.17 6.59 -12.29
N GLU A 83 -9.61 7.39 -11.39
CA GLU A 83 -8.59 8.38 -11.68
C GLU A 83 -7.32 7.99 -10.91
N SER A 84 -6.17 8.01 -11.58
CA SER A 84 -4.89 7.72 -10.96
C SER A 84 -3.89 8.86 -11.21
N SER A 85 -3.02 9.10 -10.25
CA SER A 85 -1.89 9.99 -10.41
C SER A 85 -0.67 9.24 -10.96
N ALA A 86 0.27 9.96 -11.55
CA ALA A 86 1.61 9.45 -11.72
C ALA A 86 2.31 9.29 -10.35
N TRP A 87 3.37 8.46 -10.32
CA TRP A 87 4.26 8.35 -9.17
C TRP A 87 4.98 9.68 -8.91
N THR A 88 5.01 10.09 -7.64
CA THR A 88 5.68 11.31 -7.20
C THR A 88 6.37 11.12 -5.86
N THR A 89 7.51 11.79 -5.66
CA THR A 89 8.17 11.90 -4.36
C THR A 89 7.73 13.14 -3.58
N SER A 90 6.91 14.00 -4.19
CA SER A 90 6.45 15.27 -3.60
C SER A 90 5.18 15.05 -2.78
N VAL A 91 5.29 15.21 -1.46
CA VAL A 91 4.15 15.23 -0.54
C VAL A 91 3.17 16.36 -0.87
N ALA A 92 3.69 17.51 -1.31
CA ALA A 92 2.87 18.66 -1.69
C ALA A 92 1.95 18.36 -2.88
N GLU A 93 2.44 17.57 -3.85
CA GLU A 93 1.64 17.17 -5.01
C GLU A 93 0.51 16.22 -4.61
N ILE A 94 0.78 15.24 -3.73
CA ILE A 94 -0.26 14.36 -3.18
C ILE A 94 -1.31 15.16 -2.41
N ARG A 95 -0.89 16.10 -1.55
CA ARG A 95 -1.82 17.00 -0.82
C ARG A 95 -2.71 17.77 -1.79
N ARG A 96 -2.13 18.37 -2.83
CA ARG A 96 -2.88 19.10 -3.86
C ARG A 96 -3.91 18.23 -4.56
N GLN A 97 -3.58 16.97 -4.88
CA GLN A 97 -4.51 16.03 -5.51
C GLN A 97 -5.65 15.63 -4.57
N LEU A 98 -5.35 15.41 -3.28
CA LEU A 98 -6.35 15.15 -2.24
C LEU A 98 -7.31 16.33 -2.08
N ASP A 99 -6.80 17.56 -2.07
CA ASP A 99 -7.61 18.78 -1.96
C ASP A 99 -8.52 19.01 -3.18
N LEU A 100 -8.06 18.60 -4.37
CA LEU A 100 -8.83 18.72 -5.63
C LEU A 100 -9.78 17.55 -5.87
N THR A 101 -9.83 16.56 -4.98
CA THR A 101 -10.67 15.38 -5.17
C THR A 101 -12.14 15.74 -5.13
N SER A 102 -12.82 15.59 -6.27
CA SER A 102 -14.27 15.72 -6.36
C SER A 102 -14.96 14.44 -5.92
N PHE A 103 -15.83 14.56 -4.92
CA PHE A 103 -16.68 13.47 -4.46
C PHE A 103 -17.99 13.44 -5.25
N ALA A 104 -18.38 12.31 -5.83
CA ALA A 104 -19.61 12.18 -6.63
C ALA A 104 -20.17 10.74 -6.62
N GLY A 105 -21.45 10.58 -6.93
CA GLY A 105 -22.11 9.28 -6.99
C GLY A 105 -22.49 8.70 -5.63
N TRP A 106 -23.10 7.52 -5.66
CA TRP A 106 -23.72 6.84 -4.52
C TRP A 106 -22.93 5.60 -4.13
N GLY A 107 -22.50 5.56 -2.86
CA GLY A 107 -22.01 4.37 -2.16
C GLY A 107 -20.89 3.55 -2.82
N MET A 108 -20.38 2.58 -2.06
CA MET A 108 -19.36 1.65 -2.56
C MET A 108 -19.99 0.65 -3.56
N SER A 109 -19.42 0.60 -4.76
CA SER A 109 -19.67 -0.46 -5.74
C SER A 109 -18.47 -1.41 -5.77
N ASP A 110 -18.69 -2.70 -5.54
CA ASP A 110 -17.63 -3.72 -5.54
C ASP A 110 -16.87 -3.73 -6.90
N THR A 111 -17.57 -3.40 -8.00
CA THR A 111 -16.97 -3.24 -9.33
C THR A 111 -16.03 -2.03 -9.38
N ALA A 112 -16.42 -0.89 -8.81
CA ALA A 112 -15.57 0.30 -8.78
C ALA A 112 -14.33 0.08 -7.91
N LEU A 113 -14.48 -0.58 -6.76
CA LEU A 113 -13.34 -0.98 -5.91
C LEU A 113 -12.40 -1.92 -6.67
N THR A 114 -12.95 -2.91 -7.37
CA THR A 114 -12.15 -3.84 -8.19
C THR A 114 -11.32 -3.08 -9.23
N HIS A 115 -11.91 -2.12 -9.94
CA HIS A 115 -11.19 -1.30 -10.90
C HIS A 115 -10.10 -0.44 -10.23
N GLY A 116 -10.39 0.16 -9.07
CA GLY A 116 -9.39 0.91 -8.31
C GLY A 116 -8.21 0.04 -7.86
N LEU A 117 -8.46 -1.20 -7.43
CA LEU A 117 -7.42 -2.14 -7.06
C LEU A 117 -6.62 -2.63 -8.28
N MET A 118 -7.28 -2.87 -9.42
CA MET A 118 -6.60 -3.21 -10.67
C MET A 118 -5.66 -2.09 -11.11
N GLU A 119 -6.08 -0.83 -11.00
CA GLU A 119 -5.24 0.32 -11.30
C GLU A 119 -4.06 0.41 -10.33
N ALA A 120 -4.27 0.16 -9.04
CA ALA A 120 -3.18 0.09 -8.06
C ALA A 120 -2.18 -1.04 -8.40
N MET A 121 -2.66 -2.21 -8.84
CA MET A 121 -1.80 -3.30 -9.31
C MET A 121 -1.02 -2.90 -10.57
N TYR A 122 -1.66 -2.21 -11.51
CA TYR A 122 -0.98 -1.68 -12.69
C TYR A 122 0.14 -0.70 -12.32
N LEU A 123 -0.12 0.26 -11.42
CA LEU A 123 0.88 1.22 -10.95
C LEU A 123 2.11 0.54 -10.30
N GLN A 124 1.92 -0.61 -9.64
CA GLN A 124 3.03 -1.39 -9.06
C GLN A 124 3.99 -1.93 -10.14
N THR A 125 3.49 -2.20 -11.35
CA THR A 125 4.33 -2.69 -12.47
C THR A 125 5.17 -1.58 -13.11
N LEU A 126 4.86 -0.31 -12.83
CA LEU A 126 5.58 0.81 -13.40
C LEU A 126 6.96 0.98 -12.74
N PRO A 127 7.98 1.39 -13.50
CA PRO A 127 9.33 1.58 -12.97
C PRO A 127 9.33 2.64 -11.86
N SER A 128 10.14 2.39 -10.83
CA SER A 128 10.35 3.31 -9.72
C SER A 128 11.55 4.20 -9.99
N GLN A 129 11.46 5.48 -9.63
CA GLN A 129 12.58 6.43 -9.64
C GLN A 129 13.52 6.19 -8.44
N LEU A 130 13.10 5.37 -7.47
CA LEU A 130 13.90 4.98 -6.30
C LEU A 130 14.74 3.72 -6.56
N SER A 131 14.51 3.03 -7.68
CA SER A 131 15.34 1.91 -8.10
C SER A 131 16.70 2.43 -8.57
N ALA A 132 17.78 1.89 -8.01
CA ALA A 132 19.13 2.23 -8.45
C ALA A 132 19.34 1.86 -9.93
N PRO A 133 20.10 2.66 -10.71
CA PRO A 133 20.51 2.27 -12.04
C PRO A 133 21.31 0.97 -11.98
N LEU A 134 21.09 0.07 -12.94
CA LEU A 134 21.85 -1.18 -13.09
C LEU A 134 23.35 -0.85 -13.18
N ALA A 135 24.04 -0.94 -12.04
CA ALA A 135 25.48 -0.79 -11.99
C ALA A 135 26.11 -2.08 -12.50
N SER A 136 26.53 -2.07 -13.77
CA SER A 136 27.25 -3.13 -14.45
C SER A 136 26.47 -4.44 -14.67
N GLU A 137 26.59 -4.98 -15.88
CA GLU A 137 25.94 -6.21 -16.41
C GLU A 137 26.23 -7.49 -15.58
N ALA A 138 27.11 -7.40 -14.57
CA ALA A 138 27.56 -8.51 -13.74
C ALA A 138 26.81 -8.66 -12.40
N GLN A 139 25.94 -7.72 -12.02
CA GLN A 139 25.22 -7.79 -10.74
C GLN A 139 23.74 -8.14 -10.95
N PRO A 140 23.17 -9.09 -10.17
CA PRO A 140 21.73 -9.35 -10.22
C PRO A 140 20.94 -8.06 -9.93
N PRO A 141 19.81 -7.84 -10.63
CA PRO A 141 19.02 -6.63 -10.46
C PRO A 141 18.61 -6.47 -9.00
N PRO A 142 18.66 -5.24 -8.45
CA PRO A 142 18.19 -5.00 -7.09
C PRO A 142 16.72 -5.42 -6.96
N PRO A 143 16.32 -5.96 -5.80
CA PRO A 143 14.92 -6.31 -5.56
C PRO A 143 14.04 -5.06 -5.70
N PRO A 144 12.81 -5.19 -6.22
CA PRO A 144 11.90 -4.06 -6.33
C PRO A 144 11.60 -3.48 -4.95
N PRO A 145 11.42 -2.15 -4.85
CA PRO A 145 11.06 -1.51 -3.59
C PRO A 145 9.72 -2.04 -3.06
N PRO A 146 9.57 -2.20 -1.73
CA PRO A 146 8.29 -2.61 -1.15
C PRO A 146 7.22 -1.58 -1.50
N CYS A 147 6.03 -2.05 -1.90
CA CYS A 147 4.90 -1.20 -2.23
C CYS A 147 3.74 -1.46 -1.26
N HIS A 148 3.32 -0.42 -0.55
CA HIS A 148 2.23 -0.45 0.40
C HIS A 148 0.95 0.13 -0.22
N VAL A 149 -0.20 -0.48 0.07
CA VAL A 149 -1.50 0.03 -0.39
C VAL A 149 -2.31 0.42 0.84
N MET A 150 -2.75 1.68 0.89
CA MET A 150 -3.68 2.16 1.92
C MET A 150 -5.05 2.36 1.27
N LEU A 151 -6.04 1.56 1.69
CA LEU A 151 -7.41 1.66 1.21
C LEU A 151 -8.24 2.54 2.14
N ALA A 152 -8.86 3.57 1.57
CA ALA A 152 -9.75 4.51 2.24
C ALA A 152 -11.16 4.41 1.66
N ALA A 153 -12.00 3.58 2.29
CA ALA A 153 -13.37 3.35 1.88
C ALA A 153 -14.32 3.49 3.10
N PRO A 154 -15.49 4.14 2.96
CA PRO A 154 -16.53 4.11 3.97
C PRO A 154 -16.99 2.66 4.17
N PHE A 155 -16.81 2.14 5.38
CA PHE A 155 -17.31 0.82 5.75
C PHE A 155 -18.72 0.95 6.32
N ASP A 156 -19.69 0.27 5.70
CA ASP A 156 -21.00 0.06 6.32
C ASP A 156 -20.86 -1.12 7.29
N SER A 157 -20.95 -0.85 8.60
CA SER A 157 -20.91 -1.88 9.64
C SER A 157 -21.99 -2.97 9.48
N ASN A 158 -23.04 -2.71 8.69
CA ASN A 158 -24.08 -3.70 8.36
C ASN A 158 -23.70 -4.62 7.20
N ARG A 159 -22.66 -4.28 6.42
CA ARG A 159 -22.06 -5.22 5.47
C ARG A 159 -21.12 -6.13 6.26
N MET A 160 -21.68 -7.24 6.74
CA MET A 160 -20.91 -8.36 7.29
C MET A 160 -19.69 -8.61 6.39
N PRO A 161 -18.46 -8.71 6.93
CA PRO A 161 -17.35 -9.17 6.14
C PRO A 161 -17.74 -10.56 5.63
N VAL A 162 -17.78 -10.72 4.31
CA VAL A 162 -17.80 -12.05 3.71
C VAL A 162 -16.41 -12.61 3.98
N ILE A 163 -16.19 -13.09 5.20
CA ILE A 163 -15.17 -14.09 5.46
C ILE A 163 -15.72 -15.31 4.72
N ALA A 164 -15.49 -15.35 3.40
CA ALA A 164 -15.54 -16.60 2.69
C ALA A 164 -14.60 -17.48 3.48
N HIS A 165 -15.16 -18.51 4.11
CA HIS A 165 -14.37 -19.59 4.65
C HIS A 165 -13.51 -20.07 3.48
N LEU A 166 -12.27 -19.56 3.41
CA LEU A 166 -11.22 -20.15 2.60
C LEU A 166 -11.09 -21.53 3.23
N SER A 167 -11.84 -22.49 2.67
CA SER A 167 -11.77 -23.88 3.07
C SER A 167 -10.30 -24.23 3.04
N ARG A 168 -9.76 -24.43 4.23
CA ARG A 168 -8.38 -24.83 4.44
C ARG A 168 -8.15 -26.04 3.51
N PRO A 169 -7.19 -26.00 2.59
CA PRO A 169 -6.90 -27.17 1.79
C PRO A 169 -6.40 -28.24 2.76
N ASP A 170 -7.12 -29.36 2.79
CA ASP A 170 -6.84 -30.60 3.51
C ASP A 170 -6.73 -30.52 5.04
N ASP A 171 -7.84 -30.82 5.70
CA ASP A 171 -7.81 -31.73 6.86
C ASP A 171 -8.82 -32.85 6.56
N GLY A 172 -8.35 -33.88 5.86
CA GLY A 172 -9.08 -35.14 5.76
C GLY A 172 -9.16 -35.79 7.14
N SER A 173 -10.27 -35.62 7.84
CA SER A 173 -10.75 -36.61 8.81
C SER A 173 -12.17 -36.30 9.24
N GLY A 174 -13.03 -37.32 9.17
CA GLY A 174 -14.43 -37.22 9.54
C GLY A 174 -14.63 -36.89 11.02
N GLY A 175 -15.70 -36.16 11.30
CA GLY A 175 -16.18 -35.91 12.66
C GLY A 175 -17.14 -34.74 12.69
N GLY A 176 -18.43 -35.04 12.75
CA GLY A 176 -19.47 -34.01 12.87
C GLY A 176 -19.27 -33.14 14.10
N GLY A 177 -18.90 -31.87 13.87
CA GLY A 177 -18.86 -30.83 14.89
C GLY A 177 -19.70 -29.65 14.41
N ARG A 178 -20.73 -29.29 15.19
CA ARG A 178 -21.59 -28.12 14.95
C ARG A 178 -20.73 -26.85 14.83
N PRO A 179 -21.08 -25.90 13.96
CA PRO A 179 -20.37 -24.62 13.90
C PRO A 179 -20.55 -23.86 15.23
N PRO A 180 -19.52 -23.10 15.69
CA PRO A 180 -19.66 -22.26 16.87
C PRO A 180 -20.57 -21.06 16.55
N THR A 181 -21.79 -21.10 17.08
CA THR A 181 -22.67 -19.94 17.19
C THR A 181 -22.28 -19.13 18.42
N SER A 182 -21.39 -18.16 18.27
CA SER A 182 -21.38 -16.88 19.02
C SER A 182 -20.01 -16.21 18.87
N TRP A 183 -19.96 -15.16 18.05
CA TRP A 183 -19.02 -14.07 18.31
C TRP A 183 -19.77 -13.07 19.18
N GLY A 184 -19.29 -12.88 20.41
CA GLY A 184 -19.90 -11.97 21.37
C GLY A 184 -19.96 -10.57 20.81
N TYR A 185 -21.17 -10.04 20.70
CA TYR A 185 -21.44 -8.63 20.48
C TYR A 185 -20.92 -7.89 21.72
N MET A 186 -19.93 -7.00 21.57
CA MET A 186 -19.67 -5.99 22.59
C MET A 186 -20.70 -4.89 22.40
N ASP A 187 -21.63 -4.78 23.34
CA ASP A 187 -22.60 -3.70 23.40
C ASP A 187 -21.89 -2.34 23.41
N ALA A 188 -22.33 -1.46 22.50
CA ALA A 188 -21.95 -0.06 22.51
C ALA A 188 -22.54 0.63 23.75
N PRO A 189 -21.80 1.55 24.42
CA PRO A 189 -22.33 2.25 25.57
C PRO A 189 -23.45 3.21 25.16
N GLU A 190 -24.61 3.09 25.82
CA GLU A 190 -25.71 4.04 25.72
C GLU A 190 -25.22 5.45 26.12
N ILE A 191 -25.33 6.40 25.19
CA ILE A 191 -25.15 7.82 25.50
C ILE A 191 -26.51 8.36 25.95
N GLY A 192 -26.64 8.59 27.25
CA GLY A 192 -27.81 9.21 27.86
C GLY A 192 -28.04 10.63 27.35
N ARG A 193 -29.33 10.97 27.19
CA ARG A 193 -29.84 12.29 26.83
C ARG A 193 -29.66 13.33 27.94
#